data_AF-R7A4S6-F1
#
_entry.id   AF-R7A4S6-F1
#
_cell.length_a   1.000
_cell.length_b   1.000
_cell.length_c   1.000
_cell.angle_alpha   90.00
_cell.angle_beta   90.00
_cell.angle_gamma   90.00
#
_symmetry.space_group_name_H-M   'P 1'
#
loop_
_entity.id
_entity.type
_entity.pdbx_description
1 polymer ?
#
loop_
_entity_poly.entity_id
_entity_poly.type
_entity_poly.pdbx_seq_one_letter_code
_entity_poly.pdbx_strand_id
1 'polypeptide(L)'
;MADNKSKKASKKKSGITIQIVLSIAALAAIAFMTVRICRLGIIPLRMYATLAAVLTAAAIAAFVAGIIRFHKTGYVCTVIVAAVAIMLMIFSNNTAAVISGGSGVSKQKDTFSVLVLMENDAKALSSTYSFIYGYNESTDVSLTDRAVIELTKDAQFRPALKGYETVKDTVDALLSGKVGAIIFNEAFRPVMQKVYPEFNTRTRILNSYELESDISAWTAPKDNSVFSFYVAAAKSADDIESFGESEVNKVITIDMNAKKAVVTTIPSQYLVNIKTDGTGGREPIAYLMLGDYNYIPQALKDITGTDVNYFVACHVKDPENIDFTKLAFGEHVKYCSNMPYDVLASLIRTEGFDSDGWEIEWKTLDGTSSTITTEVFGISGTKVIVPDNEG
;
A
#
# COMPACT_ATOMS: atom_id res chain seq x y z
N MET A 1 19.10 -4.54 69.45
CA MET A 1 18.20 -5.53 68.79
C MET A 1 16.86 -4.96 68.33
N ALA A 2 16.25 -3.99 69.02
CA ALA A 2 14.95 -3.40 68.62
C ALA A 2 14.98 -2.64 67.28
N ASP A 3 16.06 -1.88 67.01
CA ASP A 3 16.19 -1.06 65.81
C ASP A 3 16.37 -1.87 64.50
N ASN A 4 16.85 -3.12 64.60
CA ASN A 4 16.98 -4.02 63.45
C ASN A 4 15.65 -4.74 63.12
N LYS A 5 14.77 -4.97 64.11
CA LYS A 5 13.42 -5.51 63.90
C LYS A 5 12.47 -4.48 63.28
N SER A 6 12.53 -3.21 63.70
CA SER A 6 11.73 -2.13 63.11
C SER A 6 12.12 -1.87 61.64
N LYS A 7 13.43 -1.85 61.33
CA LYS A 7 13.96 -1.74 59.95
C LYS A 7 13.59 -2.94 59.07
N LYS A 8 13.63 -4.18 59.59
CA LYS A 8 13.15 -5.38 58.85
C LYS A 8 11.64 -5.35 58.60
N ALA A 9 10.84 -4.91 59.56
CA ALA A 9 9.38 -4.80 59.42
C ALA A 9 8.98 -3.68 58.44
N SER A 10 9.68 -2.55 58.48
CA SER A 10 9.54 -1.44 57.53
C SER A 10 9.89 -1.86 56.09
N LYS A 11 11.05 -2.52 55.88
CA LYS A 11 11.44 -3.06 54.57
C LYS A 11 10.49 -4.14 54.04
N LYS A 12 9.89 -4.95 54.92
CA LYS A 12 8.89 -5.95 54.55
C LYS A 12 7.56 -5.31 54.13
N LYS A 13 7.11 -4.25 54.82
CA LYS A 13 5.92 -3.47 54.42
C LYS A 13 6.11 -2.75 53.09
N SER A 14 7.27 -2.11 52.88
CA SER A 14 7.56 -1.42 51.60
C SER A 14 7.65 -2.40 50.42
N GLY A 15 8.19 -3.60 50.61
CA GLY A 15 8.26 -4.63 49.57
C GLY A 15 6.90 -5.18 49.14
N ILE A 16 5.93 -5.26 50.06
CA ILE A 16 4.56 -5.69 49.73
C ILE A 16 3.84 -4.62 48.93
N THR A 17 3.95 -3.34 49.30
CA THR A 17 3.36 -2.23 48.53
C THR A 17 3.88 -2.20 47.10
N ILE A 18 5.20 -2.40 46.90
CA ILE A 18 5.81 -2.47 45.56
C ILE A 18 5.24 -3.65 44.76
N GLN A 19 5.11 -4.84 45.36
CA GLN A 19 4.52 -6.01 44.69
C GLN A 19 3.07 -5.73 44.25
N ILE A 20 2.27 -5.10 45.11
CA ILE A 20 0.87 -4.76 44.80
C ILE A 20 0.82 -3.82 43.60
N VAL A 21 1.62 -2.75 43.58
CA VAL A 21 1.66 -1.80 42.47
C VAL A 21 2.09 -2.49 41.17
N LEU A 22 3.14 -3.33 41.20
CA LEU A 22 3.60 -4.08 40.02
C LEU A 22 2.53 -5.05 39.50
N SER A 23 1.83 -5.75 40.39
CA SER A 23 0.78 -6.68 39.99
C SER A 23 -0.44 -5.96 39.40
N ILE A 24 -0.82 -4.79 39.94
CA ILE A 24 -1.87 -3.95 39.35
C ILE A 24 -1.45 -3.50 37.94
N ALA A 25 -0.21 -3.02 37.77
CA ALA A 25 0.31 -2.61 36.47
C ALA A 25 0.33 -3.78 35.46
N ALA A 26 0.73 -4.98 35.88
CA ALA A 26 0.73 -6.17 35.05
C ALA A 26 -0.69 -6.58 34.63
N LEU A 27 -1.66 -6.56 35.55
CA LEU A 27 -3.06 -6.85 35.24
C LEU A 27 -3.66 -5.81 34.29
N ALA A 28 -3.34 -4.52 34.46
CA ALA A 28 -3.73 -3.48 33.53
C ALA A 28 -3.13 -3.72 32.14
N ALA A 29 -1.85 -4.06 32.04
CA ALA A 29 -1.19 -4.38 30.77
C ALA A 29 -1.84 -5.58 30.07
N ILE A 30 -2.18 -6.65 30.81
CA ILE A 30 -2.90 -7.82 30.26
C ILE A 30 -4.30 -7.41 29.76
N ALA A 31 -5.03 -6.58 30.52
CA ALA A 31 -6.35 -6.11 30.12
C ALA A 31 -6.29 -5.24 28.85
N PHE A 32 -5.36 -4.28 28.78
CA PHE A 32 -5.16 -3.45 27.59
C PHE A 32 -4.75 -4.28 26.37
N MET A 33 -3.80 -5.21 26.54
CA MET A 33 -3.38 -6.14 25.50
C MET A 33 -4.57 -6.94 24.97
N THR A 34 -5.39 -7.50 25.87
CA THR A 34 -6.57 -8.29 25.50
C THR A 34 -7.54 -7.45 24.67
N VAL A 35 -7.88 -6.24 25.13
CA VAL A 35 -8.79 -5.34 24.39
C VAL A 35 -8.25 -4.99 23.00
N ARG A 36 -6.94 -4.77 22.85
CA ARG A 36 -6.32 -4.45 21.56
C ARG A 36 -6.36 -5.63 20.60
N ILE A 37 -6.00 -6.82 21.06
CA ILE A 37 -6.07 -8.03 20.25
C ILE A 37 -7.52 -8.35 19.85
N CYS A 38 -8.49 -8.15 20.74
CA CYS A 38 -9.91 -8.32 20.41
C CYS A 38 -10.34 -7.43 19.23
N ARG A 39 -9.91 -6.16 19.23
CA ARG A 39 -10.25 -5.19 18.19
C ARG A 39 -9.54 -5.44 16.87
N LEU A 40 -8.38 -6.11 16.90
CA LEU A 40 -7.64 -6.47 15.70
C LEU A 40 -8.45 -7.38 14.78
N GLY A 41 -9.27 -8.28 15.33
CA GLY A 41 -10.13 -9.16 14.52
C GLY A 41 -9.37 -10.17 13.65
N ILE A 42 -8.07 -10.38 13.87
CA ILE A 42 -7.28 -11.37 13.11
C ILE A 42 -7.15 -12.68 13.89
N ILE A 43 -7.04 -12.60 15.21
CA ILE A 43 -6.81 -13.77 16.06
C ILE A 43 -8.17 -14.31 16.54
N PRO A 44 -8.45 -15.62 16.38
CA PRO A 44 -9.68 -16.23 16.90
C PRO A 44 -9.84 -16.02 18.41
N LEU A 45 -11.08 -15.74 18.85
CA LEU A 45 -11.42 -15.47 20.26
C LEU A 45 -10.84 -16.50 21.23
N ARG A 46 -10.90 -17.79 20.88
CA ARG A 46 -10.42 -18.88 21.73
C ARG A 46 -8.92 -18.79 22.04
N MET A 47 -8.10 -18.37 21.07
CA MET A 47 -6.64 -18.38 21.22
C MET A 47 -6.15 -17.25 22.13
N TYR A 48 -6.56 -16.01 21.87
CA TYR A 48 -6.13 -14.90 22.72
C TYR A 48 -6.80 -14.92 24.10
N ALA A 49 -8.02 -15.46 24.23
CA ALA A 49 -8.63 -15.67 25.54
C ALA A 49 -7.83 -16.68 26.38
N THR A 50 -7.36 -17.76 25.75
CA THR A 50 -6.47 -18.74 26.41
C THR A 50 -5.14 -18.10 26.82
N LEU A 51 -4.53 -17.31 25.94
CA LEU A 51 -3.29 -16.57 26.25
C LEU A 51 -3.48 -15.58 27.42
N ALA A 52 -4.56 -14.81 27.42
CA ALA A 52 -4.89 -13.88 28.49
C ALA A 52 -5.11 -14.61 29.83
N ALA A 53 -5.77 -15.77 29.82
CA ALA A 53 -5.95 -16.61 31.01
C ALA A 53 -4.61 -17.12 31.56
N VAL A 54 -3.71 -17.60 30.68
CA VAL A 54 -2.37 -18.06 31.06
C VAL A 54 -1.53 -16.94 31.67
N LEU A 55 -1.50 -15.76 31.04
CA LEU A 55 -0.77 -14.60 31.56
C LEU A 55 -1.34 -14.11 32.90
N THR A 56 -2.67 -14.16 33.06
CA THR A 56 -3.33 -13.82 34.33
C THR A 56 -2.94 -14.81 35.43
N ALA A 57 -2.95 -16.11 35.15
CA ALA A 57 -2.51 -17.14 36.10
C ALA A 57 -1.03 -16.95 36.49
N ALA A 58 -0.16 -16.63 35.52
CA ALA A 58 1.24 -16.32 35.77
C ALA A 58 1.43 -15.06 36.63
N ALA A 59 0.63 -14.01 36.41
CA ALA A 59 0.64 -12.80 37.22
C ALA A 59 0.23 -13.09 38.68
N ILE A 60 -0.80 -13.93 38.89
CA ILE A 60 -1.23 -14.36 40.23
C ILE A 60 -0.14 -15.18 40.91
N ALA A 61 0.47 -16.14 40.21
CA ALA A 61 1.57 -16.94 40.77
C ALA A 61 2.77 -16.07 41.16
N ALA A 62 3.14 -15.09 40.33
CA ALA A 62 4.20 -14.13 40.63
C ALA A 62 3.88 -13.26 41.86
N PHE A 63 2.64 -12.81 41.99
CA PHE A 63 2.16 -12.06 43.16
C PHE A 63 2.29 -12.87 44.45
N VAL A 64 1.80 -14.12 44.46
CA VAL A 64 1.89 -15.03 45.61
C VAL A 64 3.35 -15.30 45.99
N ALA A 65 4.20 -15.58 45.00
CA ALA A 65 5.63 -15.80 45.21
C ALA A 65 6.34 -14.57 45.80
N GLY A 66 5.96 -13.37 45.35
CA GLY A 66 6.48 -12.08 45.84
C GLY A 66 6.06 -11.72 47.25
N ILE A 67 4.95 -12.27 47.76
CA ILE A 67 4.47 -12.04 49.14
C ILE A 67 5.02 -13.09 50.12
N ILE A 68 5.03 -14.38 49.74
CA ILE A 68 5.20 -15.48 50.70
C ILE A 68 6.67 -15.94 50.84
N ARG A 69 7.39 -16.11 49.72
CA ARG A 69 8.58 -16.99 49.71
C ARG A 69 9.85 -16.33 49.18
N PHE A 70 9.76 -15.56 48.09
CA PHE A 70 10.91 -15.01 47.38
C PHE A 70 10.61 -13.60 46.83
N HIS A 71 10.69 -12.59 47.71
CA HIS A 71 10.38 -11.19 47.37
C HIS A 71 11.01 -10.74 46.04
N LYS A 72 12.29 -11.03 45.78
CA LYS A 72 12.97 -10.65 44.53
C LYS A 72 12.48 -11.40 43.30
N THR A 73 12.25 -12.71 43.40
CA THR A 73 11.82 -13.55 42.27
C THR A 73 10.40 -13.19 41.83
N GLY A 74 9.51 -12.90 42.78
CA GLY A 74 8.15 -12.41 42.47
C GLY A 74 8.16 -11.12 41.66
N TYR A 75 8.97 -10.13 42.05
CA TYR A 75 9.12 -8.88 41.29
C TYR A 75 9.57 -9.14 39.85
N VAL A 76 10.63 -9.94 39.67
CA VAL A 76 11.19 -10.24 38.35
C VAL A 76 10.14 -10.94 37.48
N CYS A 77 9.44 -11.95 38.00
CA CYS A 77 8.39 -12.64 37.26
C CYS A 77 7.23 -11.69 36.89
N THR A 78 6.78 -10.81 37.80
CA THR A 78 5.72 -9.84 37.49
C THR A 78 6.15 -8.86 36.38
N VAL A 79 7.40 -8.39 36.42
CA VAL A 79 7.96 -7.52 35.38
C VAL A 79 8.03 -8.26 34.04
N ILE A 80 8.44 -9.53 34.02
CA ILE A 80 8.48 -10.34 32.79
C ILE A 80 7.07 -10.51 32.21
N VAL A 81 6.08 -10.86 33.03
CA VAL A 81 4.68 -11.00 32.57
C VAL A 81 4.16 -9.68 32.00
N ALA A 82 4.42 -8.56 32.68
CA ALA A 82 4.05 -7.25 32.19
C ALA A 82 4.77 -6.91 30.87
N ALA A 83 6.06 -7.18 30.76
CA ALA A 83 6.85 -6.94 29.56
C ALA A 83 6.35 -7.76 28.36
N VAL A 84 5.99 -9.04 28.57
CA VAL A 84 5.39 -9.89 27.53
C VAL A 84 4.04 -9.34 27.09
N ALA A 85 3.17 -8.93 28.03
CA ALA A 85 1.87 -8.35 27.70
C ALA A 85 2.02 -7.04 26.90
N ILE A 86 2.97 -6.18 27.29
CA ILE A 86 3.29 -4.93 26.57
C ILE A 86 3.84 -5.24 25.17
N MET A 87 4.74 -6.22 25.03
CA MET A 87 5.30 -6.61 23.74
C MET A 87 4.22 -7.11 22.78
N LEU A 88 3.30 -7.96 23.25
CA LEU A 88 2.16 -8.45 22.47
C LEU A 88 1.21 -7.31 22.08
N MET A 89 1.03 -6.33 22.97
CA MET A 89 0.23 -5.13 22.68
C MET A 89 0.87 -4.28 21.56
N ILE A 90 2.19 -4.05 21.62
CA ILE A 90 2.93 -3.33 20.57
C ILE A 90 2.81 -4.06 19.24
N PHE A 91 3.01 -5.38 19.24
CA PHE A 91 2.85 -6.22 18.04
C PHE A 91 1.44 -6.11 17.44
N SER A 92 0.40 -6.20 18.27
CA SER A 92 -0.99 -6.04 17.83
C SER A 92 -1.26 -4.66 17.24
N ASN A 93 -0.70 -3.60 17.84
CA ASN A 93 -0.87 -2.24 17.33
C ASN A 93 -0.15 -2.05 15.99
N ASN A 94 1.08 -2.54 15.85
CA ASN A 94 1.83 -2.45 14.60
C ASN A 94 1.15 -3.23 13.48
N THR A 95 0.63 -4.43 13.79
CA THR A 95 -0.15 -5.23 12.84
C THR A 95 -1.42 -4.50 12.40
N ALA A 96 -2.17 -3.93 13.35
CA ALA A 96 -3.35 -3.13 13.04
C ALA A 96 -2.99 -1.93 12.16
N ALA A 97 -1.91 -1.21 12.50
CA ALA A 97 -1.45 -0.04 11.76
C ALA A 97 -1.04 -0.36 10.33
N VAL A 98 -0.36 -1.49 10.10
CA VAL A 98 -0.02 -1.96 8.75
C VAL A 98 -1.30 -2.23 7.95
N ILE A 99 -2.23 -3.00 8.51
CA ILE A 99 -3.46 -3.37 7.80
C ILE A 99 -4.34 -2.14 7.54
N SER A 100 -4.49 -1.26 8.53
CA SER A 100 -5.30 -0.04 8.36
C SER A 100 -4.63 1.00 7.45
N GLY A 101 -3.29 1.02 7.41
CA GLY A 101 -2.52 2.05 6.71
C GLY A 101 -2.68 2.00 5.20
N GLY A 102 -2.98 0.82 4.63
CA GLY A 102 -3.21 0.63 3.21
C GLY A 102 -4.62 0.14 2.84
N SER A 103 -5.50 -0.13 3.80
CA SER A 103 -6.85 -0.67 3.53
C SER A 103 -7.90 0.42 3.28
N GLY A 104 -8.93 0.08 2.51
CA GLY A 104 -10.14 0.90 2.34
C GLY A 104 -9.89 2.25 1.69
N VAL A 105 -8.85 2.38 0.86
CA VAL A 105 -8.60 3.62 0.14
C VAL A 105 -9.76 3.90 -0.83
N SER A 106 -10.28 5.12 -0.76
CA SER A 106 -11.39 5.58 -1.61
C SER A 106 -10.98 6.71 -2.53
N LYS A 107 -9.69 7.05 -2.56
CA LYS A 107 -9.14 8.12 -3.37
C LYS A 107 -7.83 7.69 -4.02
N GLN A 108 -7.71 7.99 -5.31
CA GLN A 108 -6.47 7.96 -6.07
C GLN A 108 -5.81 9.34 -5.95
N LYS A 109 -4.49 9.35 -5.78
CA LYS A 109 -3.67 10.56 -5.67
C LYS A 109 -2.71 10.62 -6.84
N ASP A 110 -2.83 11.67 -7.66
CA ASP A 110 -1.96 11.92 -8.80
C ASP A 110 -1.18 13.21 -8.57
N THR A 111 0.14 13.16 -8.76
CA THR A 111 1.00 14.34 -8.64
C THR A 111 1.35 14.86 -10.02
N PHE A 112 0.87 16.06 -10.34
CA PHE A 112 1.19 16.76 -11.58
C PHE A 112 2.27 17.81 -11.32
N SER A 113 3.37 17.76 -12.06
CA SER A 113 4.45 18.73 -11.97
C SER A 113 4.56 19.57 -13.23
N VAL A 114 4.95 20.83 -13.04
CA VAL A 114 5.35 21.72 -14.13
C VAL A 114 6.85 21.56 -14.36
N LEU A 115 7.21 21.02 -15.52
CA LEU A 115 8.60 20.77 -15.89
C LEU A 115 9.08 21.78 -16.93
N VAL A 116 10.31 22.26 -16.75
CA VAL A 116 11.06 23.03 -17.75
C VAL A 116 12.42 22.39 -18.01
N LEU A 117 13.07 22.74 -19.11
CA LEU A 117 14.46 22.35 -19.34
C LEU A 117 15.39 23.00 -18.30
N MET A 118 16.41 22.27 -17.87
CA MET A 118 17.46 22.78 -16.97
C MET A 118 18.20 23.99 -17.56
N GLU A 119 18.35 24.02 -18.88
CA GLU A 119 18.96 25.12 -19.64
C GLU A 119 18.11 26.40 -19.65
N ASN A 120 16.83 26.33 -19.27
CA ASN A 120 15.96 27.49 -19.19
C ASN A 120 16.20 28.26 -17.88
N ASP A 121 16.32 29.59 -17.96
CA ASP A 121 16.57 30.47 -16.82
C ASP A 121 15.38 30.59 -15.84
N ALA A 122 14.17 30.19 -16.25
CA ALA A 122 12.97 30.33 -15.43
C ALA A 122 13.05 29.47 -14.16
N LYS A 123 13.08 30.08 -12.96
CA LYS A 123 13.16 29.38 -11.66
C LYS A 123 11.85 29.31 -10.88
N ALA A 124 10.82 30.00 -11.34
CA ALA A 124 9.51 30.06 -10.71
C ALA A 124 8.42 30.12 -11.78
N LEU A 125 7.20 29.69 -11.44
CA LEU A 125 6.04 29.75 -12.33
C LEU A 125 5.75 31.16 -12.85
N SER A 126 5.97 32.20 -12.05
CA SER A 126 5.75 33.59 -12.49
C SER A 126 6.64 34.00 -13.68
N SER A 127 7.77 33.32 -13.89
CA SER A 127 8.74 33.61 -14.96
C SER A 127 8.37 32.98 -16.31
N THR A 128 7.32 32.17 -16.37
CA THR A 128 6.95 31.38 -17.55
C THR A 128 5.66 31.88 -18.22
N TYR A 129 5.24 33.12 -17.93
CA TYR A 129 4.01 33.73 -18.47
C TYR A 129 3.95 33.78 -20.01
N SER A 130 5.09 33.80 -20.67
CA SER A 130 5.21 33.82 -22.14
C SER A 130 5.33 32.43 -22.75
N PHE A 131 5.37 31.37 -21.94
CA PHE A 131 5.60 30.02 -22.43
C PHE A 131 4.31 29.40 -22.96
N ILE A 132 4.48 28.55 -23.96
CA ILE A 132 3.47 27.54 -24.30
C ILE A 132 3.74 26.32 -23.41
N TYR A 133 2.68 25.83 -22.78
CA TYR A 133 2.68 24.66 -21.92
C TYR A 133 2.15 23.47 -22.69
N GLY A 134 2.99 22.44 -22.84
CA GLY A 134 2.56 21.16 -23.35
C GLY A 134 1.82 20.36 -22.28
N TYR A 135 0.78 19.63 -22.66
CA TYR A 135 0.18 18.61 -21.81
C TYR A 135 -0.21 17.40 -22.65
N ASN A 136 -0.45 16.27 -22.01
CA ASN A 136 -0.90 15.08 -22.70
C ASN A 136 -2.43 15.00 -22.70
N GLU A 137 -3.02 14.88 -23.89
CA GLU A 137 -4.48 14.72 -24.09
C GLU A 137 -4.94 13.28 -23.83
N SER A 138 -4.03 12.31 -23.93
CA SER A 138 -4.30 10.92 -23.57
C SER A 138 -4.38 10.68 -22.05
N THR A 139 -4.15 11.71 -21.24
CA THR A 139 -4.19 11.64 -19.79
C THR A 139 -5.24 12.57 -19.26
N ASP A 140 -6.01 12.05 -18.29
CA ASP A 140 -7.12 12.68 -17.58
C ASP A 140 -7.39 14.15 -17.94
N VAL A 141 -8.34 14.36 -18.87
CA VAL A 141 -8.74 15.70 -19.35
C VAL A 141 -9.27 16.54 -18.18
N SER A 142 -9.95 15.91 -17.22
CA SER A 142 -10.51 16.58 -16.05
C SER A 142 -9.42 16.97 -15.03
N LEU A 143 -8.41 16.12 -14.82
CA LEU A 143 -7.28 16.40 -13.92
C LEU A 143 -6.30 17.37 -14.55
N THR A 144 -6.06 17.30 -15.86
CA THR A 144 -5.20 18.26 -16.53
C THR A 144 -5.83 19.66 -16.50
N ASP A 145 -7.14 19.77 -16.72
CA ASP A 145 -7.86 21.03 -16.56
C ASP A 145 -7.82 21.52 -15.09
N ARG A 146 -7.96 20.63 -14.10
CA ARG A 146 -7.80 20.96 -12.68
C ARG A 146 -6.37 21.41 -12.36
N ALA A 147 -5.36 20.75 -12.89
CA ALA A 147 -3.95 21.12 -12.73
C ALA A 147 -3.69 22.51 -13.35
N VAL A 148 -4.25 22.78 -14.53
CA VAL A 148 -4.20 24.10 -15.17
C VAL A 148 -4.90 25.16 -14.31
N ILE A 149 -6.04 24.84 -13.69
CA ILE A 149 -6.76 25.75 -12.79
C ILE A 149 -5.91 26.07 -11.56
N GLU A 150 -5.35 25.08 -10.88
CA GLU A 150 -4.46 25.31 -9.72
C GLU A 150 -3.20 26.08 -10.12
N LEU A 151 -2.62 25.74 -11.28
CA LEU A 151 -1.51 26.48 -11.87
C LEU A 151 -1.86 27.95 -12.14
N THR A 152 -3.04 28.21 -12.70
CA THR A 152 -3.49 29.58 -13.00
C THR A 152 -3.68 30.39 -11.72
N LYS A 153 -4.18 29.77 -10.65
CA LYS A 153 -4.32 30.41 -9.34
C LYS A 153 -2.95 30.79 -8.76
N ASP A 154 -1.98 29.88 -8.79
CA ASP A 154 -0.65 30.13 -8.21
C ASP A 154 0.19 31.09 -9.05
N ALA A 155 0.18 30.89 -10.37
CA ALA A 155 1.01 31.64 -11.29
C ALA A 155 0.47 33.06 -11.54
N GLN A 156 -0.80 33.34 -11.19
CA GLN A 156 -1.51 34.61 -11.43
C GLN A 156 -1.59 35.00 -12.92
N PHE A 157 -1.44 34.03 -13.82
CA PHE A 157 -1.71 34.17 -15.25
C PHE A 157 -2.27 32.86 -15.82
N ARG A 158 -2.95 32.94 -16.95
CA ARG A 158 -3.43 31.76 -17.68
C ARG A 158 -2.41 31.38 -18.76
N PRO A 159 -1.77 30.21 -18.69
CA PRO A 159 -0.79 29.79 -19.70
C PRO A 159 -1.45 29.52 -21.07
N ALA A 160 -0.68 29.71 -22.15
CA ALA A 160 -1.05 29.16 -23.44
C ALA A 160 -0.83 27.64 -23.42
N LEU A 161 -1.82 26.85 -23.81
CA LEU A 161 -1.76 25.40 -23.76
C LEU A 161 -1.64 24.78 -25.15
N LYS A 162 -0.92 23.67 -25.24
CA LYS A 162 -0.87 22.81 -26.42
C LYS A 162 -0.96 21.35 -26.00
N GLY A 163 -2.00 20.67 -26.45
CA GLY A 163 -2.18 19.24 -26.23
C GLY A 163 -1.34 18.40 -27.19
N TYR A 164 -1.02 17.21 -26.72
CA TYR A 164 -0.26 16.19 -27.45
C TYR A 164 -0.91 14.82 -27.24
N GLU A 165 -0.92 14.00 -28.28
CA GLU A 165 -1.60 12.70 -28.25
C GLU A 165 -0.93 11.74 -27.26
N THR A 166 0.39 11.55 -27.30
CA THR A 166 1.06 10.60 -26.40
C THR A 166 1.93 11.27 -25.34
N VAL A 167 2.18 10.57 -24.22
CA VAL A 167 3.06 11.08 -23.15
C VAL A 167 4.45 11.38 -23.71
N LYS A 168 4.94 10.50 -24.59
CA LYS A 168 6.21 10.70 -25.30
C LYS A 168 6.20 11.97 -26.15
N ASP A 169 5.13 12.27 -26.89
CA ASP A 169 5.06 13.48 -27.72
C ASP A 169 5.11 14.76 -26.86
N THR A 170 4.48 14.74 -25.68
CA THR A 170 4.59 15.84 -24.71
C THR A 170 6.03 16.04 -24.25
N VAL A 171 6.73 14.95 -23.92
CA VAL A 171 8.15 15.00 -23.50
C VAL A 171 9.05 15.44 -24.65
N ASP A 172 8.89 14.90 -25.85
CA ASP A 172 9.64 15.29 -27.05
C ASP A 172 9.48 16.79 -27.34
N ALA A 173 8.28 17.33 -27.18
CA ALA A 173 8.03 18.74 -27.38
C ALA A 173 8.81 19.62 -26.38
N LEU A 174 8.94 19.19 -25.12
CA LEU A 174 9.79 19.88 -24.15
C LEU A 174 11.26 19.76 -24.54
N LEU A 175 11.73 18.54 -24.80
CA LEU A 175 13.14 18.25 -25.07
C LEU A 175 13.65 18.89 -26.37
N SER A 176 12.76 19.12 -27.34
CA SER A 176 13.07 19.82 -28.59
C SER A 176 12.83 21.34 -28.52
N GLY A 177 12.39 21.87 -27.37
CA GLY A 177 12.07 23.30 -27.20
C GLY A 177 10.85 23.80 -27.98
N LYS A 178 9.95 22.92 -28.44
CA LYS A 178 8.68 23.31 -29.09
C LYS A 178 7.71 23.96 -28.11
N VAL A 179 7.81 23.59 -26.83
CA VAL A 179 7.09 24.19 -25.70
C VAL A 179 8.10 24.62 -24.64
N GLY A 180 7.76 25.65 -23.86
CA GLY A 180 8.65 26.18 -22.82
C GLY A 180 8.52 25.44 -21.48
N ALA A 181 7.37 24.81 -21.26
CA ALA A 181 7.08 23.99 -20.08
C ALA A 181 6.14 22.84 -20.45
N ILE A 182 6.04 21.82 -19.60
CA ILE A 182 4.98 20.80 -19.68
C ILE A 182 4.32 20.59 -18.33
N ILE A 183 3.04 20.22 -18.36
CA ILE A 183 2.29 19.68 -17.22
C ILE A 183 2.39 18.16 -17.32
N PHE A 184 2.99 17.52 -16.33
CA PHE A 184 3.41 16.13 -16.39
C PHE A 184 2.95 15.35 -15.16
N ASN A 185 2.26 14.23 -15.34
CA ASN A 185 1.95 13.32 -14.23
C ASN A 185 3.23 12.55 -13.84
N GLU A 186 3.70 12.77 -12.62
CA GLU A 186 4.93 12.18 -12.09
C GLU A 186 4.88 10.65 -12.02
N ALA A 187 3.69 10.04 -11.98
CA ALA A 187 3.53 8.58 -12.07
C ALA A 187 4.10 8.01 -13.37
N PHE A 188 4.14 8.80 -14.45
CA PHE A 188 4.69 8.38 -15.75
C PHE A 188 6.20 8.62 -15.87
N ARG A 189 6.83 9.31 -14.90
CA ARG A 189 8.27 9.60 -14.94
C ARG A 189 9.11 8.33 -15.11
N PRO A 190 8.89 7.25 -14.33
CA PRO A 190 9.70 6.04 -14.47
C PRO A 190 9.59 5.41 -15.87
N VAL A 191 8.40 5.47 -16.48
CA VAL A 191 8.17 4.99 -17.86
C VAL A 191 8.96 5.83 -18.85
N MET A 192 8.89 7.16 -18.73
CA MET A 192 9.64 8.07 -19.61
C MET A 192 11.15 7.99 -19.43
N GLN A 193 11.66 7.69 -18.24
CA GLN A 193 13.10 7.49 -18.00
C GLN A 193 13.68 6.27 -18.74
N LYS A 194 12.86 5.26 -19.05
CA LYS A 194 13.31 4.13 -19.88
C LYS A 194 13.56 4.55 -21.33
N VAL A 195 12.78 5.53 -21.81
CA VAL A 195 12.89 6.07 -23.17
C VAL A 195 13.97 7.17 -23.24
N TYR A 196 14.01 8.03 -22.22
CA TYR A 196 14.93 9.16 -22.08
C TYR A 196 15.69 9.05 -20.74
N PRO A 197 16.79 8.27 -20.67
CA PRO A 197 17.56 8.07 -19.44
C PRO A 197 18.01 9.37 -18.76
N GLU A 198 18.22 10.42 -19.54
CA GLU A 198 18.65 11.73 -19.10
C GLU A 198 17.52 12.67 -18.64
N PHE A 199 16.25 12.23 -18.68
CA PHE A 199 15.07 13.07 -18.41
C PHE A 199 15.16 13.84 -17.09
N ASN A 200 15.57 13.18 -16.01
CA ASN A 200 15.73 13.82 -14.69
C ASN A 200 16.88 14.83 -14.64
N THR A 201 17.93 14.61 -15.43
CA THR A 201 19.08 15.52 -15.47
C THR A 201 18.86 16.71 -16.42
N ARG A 202 17.94 16.58 -17.38
CA ARG A 202 17.61 17.62 -18.36
C ARG A 202 16.41 18.47 -17.98
N THR A 203 15.61 18.05 -17.01
CA THR A 203 14.39 18.76 -16.60
C THR A 203 14.43 19.22 -15.15
N ARG A 204 13.65 20.24 -14.84
CA ARG A 204 13.49 20.83 -13.51
C ARG A 204 12.03 21.06 -13.20
N ILE A 205 11.61 20.64 -12.00
CA ILE A 205 10.28 20.92 -11.46
C ILE A 205 10.23 22.38 -11.00
N LEU A 206 9.25 23.14 -11.49
CA LEU A 206 8.95 24.50 -11.02
C LEU A 206 7.90 24.52 -9.92
N ASN A 207 6.92 23.62 -9.99
CA ASN A 207 5.89 23.42 -8.99
C ASN A 207 5.23 22.04 -9.17
N SER A 208 4.54 21.57 -8.14
CA SER A 208 3.81 20.30 -8.14
C SER A 208 2.44 20.47 -7.48
N TYR A 209 1.45 19.75 -8.01
CA TYR A 209 0.06 19.75 -7.56
C TYR A 209 -0.38 18.31 -7.29
N GLU A 210 -0.85 18.04 -6.09
CA GLU A 210 -1.51 16.78 -5.77
C GLU A 210 -3.00 16.90 -6.07
N LEU A 211 -3.50 16.05 -6.94
CA LEU A 211 -4.91 15.97 -7.28
C LEU A 211 -5.48 14.64 -6.80
N GLU A 212 -6.63 14.71 -6.13
CA GLU A 212 -7.37 13.54 -5.71
C GLU A 212 -8.55 13.27 -6.65
N SER A 213 -8.75 11.99 -6.98
CA SER A 213 -9.91 11.45 -7.69
C SER A 213 -10.55 10.34 -6.86
N ASP A 214 -11.89 10.26 -6.87
CA ASP A 214 -12.59 9.24 -6.09
C ASP A 214 -12.47 7.86 -6.76
N ILE A 215 -12.16 6.86 -5.95
CA ILE A 215 -12.24 5.44 -6.34
C ILE A 215 -13.65 4.99 -6.02
N SER A 216 -14.45 4.78 -7.06
CA SER A 216 -15.78 4.22 -6.93
C SER A 216 -15.71 2.83 -6.32
N ALA A 217 -16.76 2.45 -5.57
CA ALA A 217 -16.89 1.07 -5.14
C ALA A 217 -16.91 0.17 -6.39
N TRP A 218 -15.94 -0.74 -6.48
CA TRP A 218 -15.92 -1.78 -7.51
C TRP A 218 -17.11 -2.71 -7.31
N THR A 219 -17.36 -3.59 -8.28
CA THR A 219 -18.44 -4.58 -8.20
C THR A 219 -18.37 -5.29 -6.85
N ALA A 220 -19.41 -5.14 -6.02
CA ALA A 220 -19.46 -5.78 -4.73
C ALA A 220 -19.48 -7.31 -4.92
N PRO A 221 -18.78 -8.08 -4.07
CA PRO A 221 -18.88 -9.52 -4.12
C PRO A 221 -20.34 -9.94 -3.83
N LYS A 222 -20.81 -10.98 -4.54
CA LYS A 222 -22.17 -11.51 -4.33
C LYS A 222 -22.34 -12.12 -2.93
N ASP A 223 -21.24 -12.62 -2.39
CA ASP A 223 -21.10 -13.19 -1.06
C ASP A 223 -19.73 -12.76 -0.50
N ASN A 224 -19.66 -12.20 0.70
CA ASN A 224 -18.39 -11.77 1.31
C ASN A 224 -17.40 -12.94 1.52
N SER A 225 -17.86 -14.19 1.41
CA SER A 225 -17.01 -15.38 1.42
C SER A 225 -16.39 -15.72 0.06
N VAL A 226 -16.90 -15.19 -1.06
CA VAL A 226 -16.34 -15.43 -2.40
C VAL A 226 -16.08 -14.11 -3.12
N PHE A 227 -14.81 -13.78 -3.33
CA PHE A 227 -14.41 -12.54 -3.97
C PHE A 227 -13.09 -12.69 -4.71
N SER A 228 -12.86 -11.81 -5.68
CA SER A 228 -11.62 -11.71 -6.42
C SER A 228 -10.95 -10.37 -6.18
N PHE A 229 -9.63 -10.36 -6.15
CA PHE A 229 -8.86 -9.13 -6.06
C PHE A 229 -7.62 -9.17 -6.94
N TYR A 230 -7.24 -8.00 -7.42
CA TYR A 230 -6.05 -7.78 -8.20
C TYR A 230 -4.85 -7.50 -7.28
N VAL A 231 -3.70 -8.10 -7.58
CA VAL A 231 -2.42 -7.81 -6.92
C VAL A 231 -1.48 -7.22 -7.96
N ALA A 232 -1.05 -5.99 -7.71
CA ALA A 232 -0.01 -5.31 -8.46
C ALA A 232 1.18 -5.04 -7.54
N ALA A 233 2.38 -5.46 -7.94
CA ALA A 233 3.60 -5.08 -7.24
C ALA A 233 4.55 -4.33 -8.16
N ALA A 234 4.97 -3.14 -7.74
CA ALA A 234 6.02 -2.38 -8.40
C ALA A 234 7.33 -2.53 -7.62
N LYS A 235 8.45 -2.63 -8.33
CA LYS A 235 9.77 -2.65 -7.69
C LYS A 235 10.08 -1.27 -7.12
N SER A 236 10.37 -1.18 -5.82
CA SER A 236 10.84 0.08 -5.23
C SER A 236 12.34 0.23 -5.42
N ALA A 237 12.75 1.36 -6.02
CA ALA A 237 14.10 1.88 -5.83
C ALA A 237 14.03 2.87 -4.66
N ASP A 238 14.29 2.38 -3.44
CA ASP A 238 14.57 3.08 -2.16
C ASP A 238 13.77 4.34 -1.70
N ASP A 239 13.06 5.06 -2.56
CA ASP A 239 12.11 6.14 -2.28
C ASP A 239 11.32 6.41 -3.57
N ILE A 240 10.05 6.00 -3.67
CA ILE A 240 9.17 6.53 -4.74
C ILE A 240 7.76 6.70 -4.18
N GLU A 241 7.28 7.95 -4.18
CA GLU A 241 5.93 8.36 -3.79
C GLU A 241 4.86 8.03 -4.86
N SER A 242 5.28 7.60 -6.06
CA SER A 242 4.41 7.17 -7.15
C SER A 242 4.50 5.66 -7.42
N PHE A 243 3.36 5.00 -7.54
CA PHE A 243 3.28 3.64 -8.08
C PHE A 243 3.75 3.67 -9.53
N GLY A 244 4.82 2.94 -9.85
CA GLY A 244 5.38 2.87 -11.20
C GLY A 244 4.79 1.73 -12.02
N GLU A 245 5.60 1.16 -12.91
CA GLU A 245 5.26 -0.07 -13.64
C GLU A 245 5.23 -1.29 -12.70
N SER A 246 4.17 -2.11 -12.80
CA SER A 246 4.04 -3.35 -12.03
C SER A 246 4.79 -4.52 -12.67
N GLU A 247 5.70 -5.12 -11.90
CA GLU A 247 6.42 -6.34 -12.26
C GLU A 247 5.62 -7.62 -11.93
N VAL A 248 4.71 -7.53 -10.96
CA VAL A 248 3.81 -8.63 -10.60
C VAL A 248 2.38 -8.21 -10.85
N ASN A 249 1.65 -9.03 -11.60
CA ASN A 249 0.25 -8.82 -11.92
C ASN A 249 -0.50 -10.16 -11.72
N LYS A 250 -1.41 -10.22 -10.75
CA LYS A 250 -2.19 -11.42 -10.45
C LYS A 250 -3.64 -11.07 -10.15
N VAL A 251 -4.58 -11.87 -10.65
CA VAL A 251 -5.97 -11.88 -10.17
C VAL A 251 -6.13 -13.11 -9.30
N ILE A 252 -6.54 -12.90 -8.05
CA ILE A 252 -6.73 -13.96 -7.06
C ILE A 252 -8.21 -14.03 -6.73
N THR A 253 -8.84 -15.16 -7.03
CA THR A 253 -10.22 -15.46 -6.62
C THR A 253 -10.19 -16.38 -5.42
N ILE A 254 -10.91 -16.01 -4.38
CA ILE A 254 -10.93 -16.69 -3.09
C ILE A 254 -12.35 -17.17 -2.79
N ASP A 255 -12.46 -18.40 -2.31
CA ASP A 255 -13.61 -18.92 -1.59
C ASP A 255 -13.18 -19.26 -0.15
N MET A 256 -13.57 -18.40 0.78
CA MET A 256 -13.26 -18.48 2.21
C MET A 256 -13.91 -19.69 2.89
N ASN A 257 -15.05 -20.17 2.38
CA ASN A 257 -15.77 -21.31 2.97
C ASN A 257 -15.16 -22.63 2.50
N ALA A 258 -14.84 -22.72 1.21
CA ALA A 258 -14.23 -23.91 0.61
C ALA A 258 -12.70 -23.96 0.83
N LYS A 259 -12.09 -22.85 1.30
CA LYS A 259 -10.63 -22.66 1.38
C LYS A 259 -9.93 -22.95 0.06
N LYS A 260 -10.53 -22.43 -1.02
CA LYS A 260 -9.99 -22.56 -2.37
C LYS A 260 -9.56 -21.20 -2.87
N ALA A 261 -8.41 -21.16 -3.54
CA ALA A 261 -7.94 -19.98 -4.23
C ALA A 261 -7.55 -20.34 -5.67
N VAL A 262 -7.94 -19.50 -6.62
CA VAL A 262 -7.44 -19.55 -8.00
C VAL A 262 -6.56 -18.32 -8.20
N VAL A 263 -5.29 -18.55 -8.49
CA VAL A 263 -4.32 -17.49 -8.75
C VAL A 263 -4.03 -17.45 -10.24
N THR A 264 -4.57 -16.44 -10.92
CA THR A 264 -4.33 -16.17 -12.34
C THR A 264 -3.18 -15.18 -12.46
N THR A 265 -2.02 -15.66 -12.87
CA THR A 265 -0.84 -14.83 -13.16
C THR A 265 -0.96 -14.23 -14.56
N ILE A 266 -0.75 -12.93 -14.65
CA ILE A 266 -0.80 -12.19 -15.91
C ILE A 266 0.62 -11.69 -16.20
N PRO A 267 1.25 -12.09 -17.31
CA PRO A 267 2.56 -11.57 -17.69
C PRO A 267 2.53 -10.03 -17.78
N SER A 268 3.57 -9.31 -17.31
CA SER A 268 3.57 -7.84 -17.34
C SER A 268 3.43 -7.24 -18.75
N GLN A 269 3.83 -7.99 -19.78
CA GLN A 269 3.70 -7.61 -21.18
C GLN A 269 2.32 -7.88 -21.77
N TYR A 270 1.40 -8.49 -21.01
CA TYR A 270 0.08 -8.86 -21.49
C TYR A 270 -0.71 -7.61 -21.86
N LEU A 271 -1.26 -7.58 -23.07
CA LEU A 271 -1.87 -6.40 -23.65
C LEU A 271 -3.29 -6.23 -23.13
N VAL A 272 -3.56 -5.09 -22.49
CA VAL A 272 -4.86 -4.75 -21.90
C VAL A 272 -5.30 -3.38 -22.36
N ASN A 273 -6.60 -3.13 -22.27
CA ASN A 273 -7.13 -1.78 -22.48
C ASN A 273 -6.99 -0.99 -21.18
N ILE A 274 -6.17 0.05 -21.20
CA ILE A 274 -6.05 1.01 -20.09
C ILE A 274 -6.86 2.24 -20.46
N LYS A 275 -7.52 2.82 -19.46
CA LYS A 275 -8.19 4.11 -19.57
C LYS A 275 -7.64 5.10 -18.55
N THR A 276 -7.56 6.33 -18.99
CA THR A 276 -7.15 7.53 -18.27
C THR A 276 -8.21 8.57 -18.64
N ASP A 277 -8.97 9.10 -17.68
CA ASP A 277 -10.25 9.79 -17.96
C ASP A 277 -10.27 10.69 -19.23
N GLY A 278 -11.11 10.34 -20.21
CA GLY A 278 -11.20 11.01 -21.51
C GLY A 278 -10.56 10.26 -22.69
N THR A 279 -9.61 9.35 -22.45
CA THR A 279 -8.85 8.63 -23.49
C THR A 279 -8.38 7.26 -22.98
N GLY A 280 -7.95 6.39 -23.88
CA GLY A 280 -7.51 5.06 -23.50
C GLY A 280 -6.86 4.35 -24.67
N GLY A 281 -6.14 3.28 -24.37
CA GLY A 281 -5.42 2.57 -25.40
C GLY A 281 -4.89 1.23 -24.93
N ARG A 282 -4.39 0.48 -25.90
CA ARG A 282 -3.77 -0.83 -25.70
C ARG A 282 -2.37 -0.66 -25.13
N GLU A 283 -2.18 -1.17 -23.93
CA GLU A 283 -0.96 -1.03 -23.16
C GLU A 283 -0.60 -2.35 -22.45
N PRO A 284 0.69 -2.60 -22.17
CA PRO A 284 1.08 -3.66 -21.25
C PRO A 284 0.37 -3.51 -19.90
N ILE A 285 -0.12 -4.60 -19.31
CA ILE A 285 -0.77 -4.60 -17.99
C ILE A 285 0.12 -4.02 -16.88
N ALA A 286 1.44 -4.03 -17.10
CA ALA A 286 2.41 -3.37 -16.24
C ALA A 286 2.10 -1.88 -15.99
N TYR A 287 1.35 -1.23 -16.88
CA TYR A 287 0.93 0.16 -16.76
C TYR A 287 -0.48 0.34 -16.18
N LEU A 288 -1.20 -0.74 -15.84
CA LEU A 288 -2.62 -0.68 -15.45
C LEU A 288 -2.88 0.22 -14.24
N MET A 289 -1.98 0.18 -13.25
CA MET A 289 -2.06 1.01 -12.04
C MET A 289 -1.55 2.45 -12.24
N LEU A 290 -1.11 2.81 -13.46
CA LEU A 290 -0.83 4.19 -13.85
C LEU A 290 -2.09 4.88 -14.43
N GLY A 291 -3.12 4.11 -14.76
CA GLY A 291 -4.40 4.60 -15.28
C GLY A 291 -5.40 4.98 -14.17
N ASP A 292 -6.64 5.21 -14.57
CA ASP A 292 -7.75 5.47 -13.63
C ASP A 292 -8.23 4.15 -13.01
N TYR A 293 -8.20 4.10 -11.67
CA TYR A 293 -8.50 2.90 -10.88
C TYR A 293 -9.93 2.41 -11.06
N ASN A 294 -10.85 3.25 -11.54
CA ASN A 294 -12.23 2.89 -11.82
C ASN A 294 -12.40 1.99 -13.05
N TYR A 295 -11.44 1.97 -13.97
CA TYR A 295 -11.50 1.13 -15.18
C TYR A 295 -10.78 -0.22 -15.04
N ILE A 296 -9.96 -0.37 -14.01
CA ILE A 296 -9.22 -1.61 -13.72
C ILE A 296 -10.14 -2.86 -13.66
N PRO A 297 -11.31 -2.83 -13.00
CA PRO A 297 -12.18 -4.01 -12.93
C PRO A 297 -12.61 -4.51 -14.29
N GLN A 298 -12.97 -3.58 -15.19
CA GLN A 298 -13.39 -3.92 -16.54
C GLN A 298 -12.22 -4.48 -17.36
N ALA A 299 -11.06 -3.83 -17.32
CA ALA A 299 -9.87 -4.28 -18.03
C ALA A 299 -9.46 -5.70 -17.62
N LEU A 300 -9.51 -6.01 -16.31
CA LEU A 300 -9.20 -7.35 -15.80
C LEU A 300 -10.28 -8.37 -16.15
N LYS A 301 -11.56 -7.98 -16.12
CA LYS A 301 -12.67 -8.85 -16.52
C LYS A 301 -12.57 -9.24 -17.99
N ASP A 302 -12.18 -8.32 -18.87
CA ASP A 302 -12.06 -8.57 -20.30
C ASP A 302 -11.03 -9.68 -20.61
N ILE A 303 -9.96 -9.75 -19.81
CA ILE A 303 -8.88 -10.74 -20.02
C ILE A 303 -9.00 -12.01 -19.16
N THR A 304 -9.65 -11.93 -18.00
CA THR A 304 -9.78 -13.08 -17.07
C THR A 304 -11.17 -13.70 -17.05
N GLY A 305 -12.17 -13.03 -17.63
CA GLY A 305 -13.58 -13.40 -17.49
C GLY A 305 -14.13 -13.28 -16.07
N THR A 306 -13.35 -12.73 -15.12
CA THR A 306 -13.67 -12.72 -13.69
C THR A 306 -14.00 -11.31 -13.22
N ASP A 307 -15.10 -11.16 -12.46
CA ASP A 307 -15.41 -9.91 -11.77
C ASP A 307 -14.39 -9.70 -10.64
N VAL A 308 -13.64 -8.59 -10.70
CA VAL A 308 -12.66 -8.21 -9.70
C VAL A 308 -13.27 -7.20 -8.73
N ASN A 309 -13.24 -7.52 -7.43
CA ASN A 309 -13.91 -6.75 -6.37
C ASN A 309 -12.98 -5.76 -5.68
N TYR A 310 -11.69 -6.08 -5.58
CA TYR A 310 -10.70 -5.23 -4.90
C TYR A 310 -9.35 -5.22 -5.62
N PHE A 311 -8.46 -4.30 -5.23
CA PHE A 311 -7.04 -4.36 -5.57
C PHE A 311 -6.16 -4.26 -4.33
N VAL A 312 -4.94 -4.75 -4.47
CA VAL A 312 -3.81 -4.54 -3.55
C VAL A 312 -2.62 -4.15 -4.41
N ALA A 313 -2.18 -2.91 -4.27
CA ALA A 313 -1.03 -2.35 -4.93
C ALA A 313 0.09 -2.14 -3.90
N CYS A 314 1.25 -2.74 -4.08
CA CYS A 314 2.35 -2.60 -3.13
C CYS A 314 3.70 -2.32 -3.79
N HIS A 315 4.59 -1.69 -3.03
CA HIS A 315 5.98 -1.59 -3.39
C HIS A 315 6.76 -2.69 -2.68
N VAL A 316 7.53 -3.46 -3.45
CA VAL A 316 8.30 -4.56 -2.88
C VAL A 316 9.76 -4.40 -3.27
N LYS A 317 10.62 -4.27 -2.25
CA LYS A 317 12.08 -4.12 -2.43
C LYS A 317 12.72 -5.44 -2.85
N ASP A 318 12.24 -6.55 -2.27
CA ASP A 318 12.60 -7.91 -2.62
C ASP A 318 11.34 -8.79 -2.53
N PRO A 319 10.68 -9.09 -3.66
CA PRO A 319 9.45 -9.89 -3.68
C PRO A 319 9.65 -11.35 -3.28
N GLU A 320 10.89 -11.84 -3.25
CA GLU A 320 11.20 -13.23 -2.85
C GLU A 320 11.47 -13.35 -1.34
N ASN A 321 11.80 -12.23 -0.66
CA ASN A 321 12.14 -12.22 0.77
C ASN A 321 11.35 -11.14 1.56
N ILE A 322 10.04 -11.34 1.71
CA ILE A 322 9.22 -10.52 2.62
C ILE A 322 9.48 -10.99 4.06
N ASP A 323 10.28 -10.24 4.81
CA ASP A 323 10.53 -10.52 6.22
C ASP A 323 9.39 -9.96 7.10
N PHE A 324 8.42 -10.82 7.39
CA PHE A 324 7.27 -10.50 8.24
C PHE A 324 7.65 -10.16 9.70
N THR A 325 8.87 -10.47 10.16
CA THR A 325 9.29 -10.09 11.52
C THR A 325 9.49 -8.59 11.65
N LYS A 326 9.75 -7.89 10.54
CA LYS A 326 9.88 -6.43 10.47
C LYS A 326 8.56 -5.68 10.71
N LEU A 327 7.42 -6.33 10.46
CA LEU A 327 6.10 -5.81 10.85
C LEU A 327 5.99 -5.61 12.37
N ALA A 328 6.61 -6.51 13.16
CA ALA A 328 6.63 -6.41 14.61
C ALA A 328 7.39 -5.16 15.11
N PHE A 329 8.35 -4.68 14.32
CA PHE A 329 9.22 -3.55 14.64
C PHE A 329 8.82 -2.24 13.94
N GLY A 330 7.66 -2.21 13.27
CA GLY A 330 7.13 -1.00 12.66
C GLY A 330 7.77 -0.63 11.32
N GLU A 331 8.50 -1.55 10.68
CA GLU A 331 8.80 -1.39 9.26
C GLU A 331 7.52 -1.70 8.47
N HIS A 332 6.96 -0.65 7.87
CA HIS A 332 5.69 -0.73 7.17
C HIS A 332 5.93 -1.15 5.71
N VAL A 333 5.33 -2.28 5.32
CA VAL A 333 5.09 -2.54 3.89
C VAL A 333 4.15 -1.45 3.40
N LYS A 334 4.61 -0.60 2.48
CA LYS A 334 3.76 0.42 1.85
C LYS A 334 2.90 -0.27 0.80
N TYR A 335 1.60 -0.30 1.05
CA TYR A 335 0.60 -0.77 0.10
C TYR A 335 -0.64 0.12 0.12
N CYS A 336 -1.44 0.00 -0.93
CA CYS A 336 -2.68 0.70 -1.16
C CYS A 336 -3.72 -0.32 -1.64
N SER A 337 -4.91 -0.31 -1.04
CA SER A 337 -5.98 -1.26 -1.34
C SER A 337 -7.34 -0.62 -1.06
N ASN A 338 -8.28 -0.79 -1.98
CA ASN A 338 -9.69 -0.46 -1.73
C ASN A 338 -10.41 -1.54 -0.89
N MET A 339 -9.72 -2.64 -0.54
CA MET A 339 -10.28 -3.70 0.29
C MET A 339 -10.51 -3.18 1.72
N PRO A 340 -11.72 -3.32 2.27
CA PRO A 340 -12.00 -2.95 3.65
C PRO A 340 -11.15 -3.71 4.67
N TYR A 341 -10.91 -3.08 5.82
CA TYR A 341 -10.12 -3.67 6.91
C TYR A 341 -10.65 -5.04 7.36
N ASP A 342 -11.96 -5.20 7.47
CA ASP A 342 -12.61 -6.43 7.92
C ASP A 342 -12.42 -7.58 6.93
N VAL A 343 -12.44 -7.30 5.62
CA VAL A 343 -12.15 -8.30 4.58
C VAL A 343 -10.69 -8.75 4.69
N LEU A 344 -9.72 -7.82 4.76
CA LEU A 344 -8.30 -8.16 4.95
C LEU A 344 -8.05 -8.93 6.26
N ALA A 345 -8.64 -8.48 7.37
CA ALA A 345 -8.49 -9.13 8.66
C ALA A 345 -9.10 -10.54 8.66
N SER A 346 -10.19 -10.76 7.94
CA SER A 346 -10.79 -12.09 7.80
C SER A 346 -9.93 -13.03 6.95
N LEU A 347 -9.32 -12.55 5.86
CA LEU A 347 -8.35 -13.31 5.08
C LEU A 347 -7.18 -13.80 5.93
N ILE A 348 -6.55 -12.87 6.67
CA ILE A 348 -5.40 -13.21 7.53
C ILE A 348 -5.82 -14.18 8.64
N ARG A 349 -7.04 -14.02 9.19
CA ARG A 349 -7.58 -14.93 10.19
C ARG A 349 -7.73 -16.34 9.65
N THR A 350 -8.29 -16.50 8.45
CA THR A 350 -8.53 -17.81 7.84
C THR A 350 -7.23 -18.50 7.49
N GLU A 351 -6.26 -17.79 6.89
CA GLU A 351 -4.92 -18.33 6.61
C GLU A 351 -4.14 -18.71 7.88
N GLY A 352 -4.08 -17.79 8.85
CA GLY A 352 -3.13 -17.91 9.96
C GLY A 352 -3.52 -18.90 11.07
N PHE A 353 -4.80 -19.31 11.14
CA PHE A 353 -5.32 -20.05 12.30
C PHE A 353 -6.21 -21.25 11.97
N ASP A 354 -6.53 -21.46 10.69
CA ASP A 354 -7.28 -22.63 10.25
C ASP A 354 -6.32 -23.64 9.62
N SER A 355 -6.19 -24.83 10.23
CA SER A 355 -5.09 -25.77 9.98
C SER A 355 -5.19 -26.55 8.68
N ASP A 356 -6.37 -26.57 8.05
CA ASP A 356 -6.53 -27.18 6.74
C ASP A 356 -6.09 -26.12 5.72
N GLY A 357 -4.88 -26.27 5.20
CA GLY A 357 -4.30 -25.35 4.24
C GLY A 357 -5.17 -25.16 3.00
N TRP A 358 -4.91 -24.08 2.27
CA TRP A 358 -5.68 -23.74 1.08
C TRP A 358 -5.39 -24.68 -0.09
N GLU A 359 -6.43 -25.04 -0.81
CA GLU A 359 -6.30 -25.61 -2.16
C GLU A 359 -6.08 -24.47 -3.16
N ILE A 360 -4.85 -24.33 -3.65
CA ILE A 360 -4.46 -23.25 -4.56
C ILE A 360 -4.27 -23.80 -5.97
N GLU A 361 -5.09 -23.34 -6.90
CA GLU A 361 -4.93 -23.57 -8.33
C GLU A 361 -4.17 -22.40 -8.97
N TRP A 362 -3.10 -22.69 -9.71
CA TRP A 362 -2.31 -21.66 -10.40
C TRP A 362 -2.61 -21.70 -11.90
N LYS A 363 -2.93 -20.55 -12.46
CA LYS A 363 -3.12 -20.34 -13.91
C LYS A 363 -2.21 -19.22 -14.37
N THR A 364 -1.79 -19.28 -15.62
CA THR A 364 -1.09 -18.19 -16.29
C THR A 364 -1.86 -17.87 -17.56
N LEU A 365 -2.07 -16.58 -17.84
CA LEU A 365 -2.62 -16.19 -19.13
C LEU A 365 -1.54 -16.32 -20.19
N ASP A 366 -1.88 -17.05 -21.24
CA ASP A 366 -1.04 -17.22 -22.42
C ASP A 366 -1.51 -16.29 -23.55
N GLY A 367 -0.64 -16.09 -24.52
CA GLY A 367 -0.92 -15.25 -25.67
C GLY A 367 0.21 -15.28 -26.69
N THR A 368 0.01 -14.54 -27.78
CA THR A 368 0.97 -14.46 -28.87
C THR A 368 1.89 -13.24 -28.70
N SER A 369 3.20 -13.46 -28.79
CA SER A 369 4.18 -12.35 -28.74
C SER A 369 4.07 -11.46 -29.97
N SER A 370 3.99 -10.15 -29.75
CA SER A 370 3.97 -9.13 -30.80
C SER A 370 4.82 -7.92 -30.40
N THR A 371 4.92 -6.94 -31.29
CA THR A 371 5.56 -5.66 -31.04
C THR A 371 4.64 -4.54 -31.51
N ILE A 372 4.38 -3.58 -30.62
CA ILE A 372 3.46 -2.47 -30.88
C ILE A 372 4.15 -1.12 -30.63
N THR A 373 3.50 -0.07 -31.10
CA THR A 373 3.66 1.26 -30.51
C THR A 373 2.54 1.43 -29.49
N THR A 374 2.89 1.78 -28.26
CA THR A 374 1.90 1.98 -27.20
C THR A 374 1.03 3.20 -27.48
N GLU A 375 -0.25 3.12 -27.16
CA GLU A 375 -1.24 4.12 -27.58
C GLU A 375 -1.33 5.33 -26.63
N VAL A 376 -1.17 5.12 -25.32
CA VAL A 376 -1.13 6.20 -24.31
C VAL A 376 0.28 6.77 -24.22
N PHE A 377 1.30 5.91 -24.15
CA PHE A 377 2.68 6.37 -23.94
C PHE A 377 3.45 6.69 -25.24
N GLY A 378 3.02 6.20 -26.41
CA GLY A 378 3.69 6.48 -27.69
C GLY A 378 5.03 5.77 -27.90
N ILE A 379 5.31 4.70 -27.16
CA ILE A 379 6.60 4.01 -27.15
C ILE A 379 6.60 2.92 -28.23
N SER A 380 7.36 3.16 -29.30
CA SER A 380 7.56 2.19 -30.38
C SER A 380 8.49 1.05 -29.98
N GLY A 381 8.24 -0.13 -30.53
CA GLY A 381 9.09 -1.31 -30.30
C GLY A 381 8.79 -2.03 -28.99
N THR A 382 7.67 -1.74 -28.35
CA THR A 382 7.25 -2.36 -27.09
C THR A 382 6.82 -3.80 -27.34
N LYS A 383 7.51 -4.74 -26.70
CA LYS A 383 7.16 -6.17 -26.76
C LYS A 383 5.95 -6.44 -25.89
N VAL A 384 4.95 -7.10 -26.46
CA VAL A 384 3.67 -7.40 -25.80
C VAL A 384 3.24 -8.83 -26.04
N ILE A 385 2.37 -9.33 -25.16
CA ILE A 385 1.67 -10.60 -25.31
C ILE A 385 0.22 -10.28 -25.62
N VAL A 386 -0.24 -10.61 -26.83
CA VAL A 386 -1.61 -10.37 -27.28
C VAL A 386 -2.49 -11.55 -26.84
N PRO A 387 -3.65 -11.31 -26.21
CA PRO A 387 -4.58 -12.37 -25.82
C PRO A 387 -4.97 -13.28 -26.99
N ASP A 388 -4.94 -14.60 -26.81
CA ASP A 388 -5.30 -15.55 -27.88
C ASP A 388 -6.78 -15.47 -28.30
N ASN A 389 -7.63 -14.90 -27.44
CA ASN A 389 -9.07 -14.72 -27.68
C ASN A 389 -9.39 -13.59 -28.66
N GLU A 390 -8.38 -12.89 -29.18
CA GLU A 390 -8.49 -11.77 -30.14
C GLU A 390 -7.99 -12.14 -31.55
N GLY A 391 -7.71 -13.42 -31.81
CA GLY A 391 -7.25 -13.95 -33.10
C GLY A 391 -8.35 -14.26 -34.11
#